data_AF-A0A091M568-F1
#
_entry.id   AF-A0A091M568-F1
#
_cell.length_a   1.000
_cell.length_b   1.000
_cell.length_c   1.000
_cell.angle_alpha   90.00
_cell.angle_beta   90.00
_cell.angle_gamma   90.00
#
_symmetry.space_group_name_H-M   'P 1'
#
loop_
_entity.id
_entity.type
_entity.pdbx_description
1 polymer ?
#
loop_
_entity_poly.entity_id
_entity_poly.type
_entity_poly.pdbx_seq_one_letter_code
_entity_poly.pdbx_strand_id
1 'polypeptide(L)'
;LRQVYGFVNLAVSPEMEKFALNMTSGPGYSSKPFVVSARNATQALSAWRTALSYQQIKQVEEYCHQPMALLGYERVGSPEEVKDLSRTLLRKPRL
;
A
#
# COMPACT_ATOMS: atom_id res chain seq x y z
N LEU A 1 8.68 -5.50 -9.25
CA LEU A 1 8.60 -6.54 -10.30
C LEU A 1 9.95 -7.23 -10.54
N ARG A 2 10.98 -6.53 -11.04
CA ARG A 2 12.32 -7.12 -11.28
C ARG A 2 12.95 -7.81 -10.07
N GLN A 3 12.83 -7.21 -8.87
CA GLN A 3 13.31 -7.85 -7.63
C GLN A 3 12.59 -9.17 -7.33
N VAL A 4 11.26 -9.24 -7.56
CA VAL A 4 10.45 -10.44 -7.31
C VAL A 4 10.81 -11.55 -8.30
N TYR A 5 10.96 -11.20 -9.58
CA TYR A 5 11.38 -12.16 -10.62
C TYR A 5 12.82 -12.63 -10.40
N GLY A 6 13.73 -11.72 -10.06
CA GLY A 6 15.11 -12.05 -9.74
C GLY A 6 15.25 -12.97 -8.53
N PHE A 7 14.38 -12.83 -7.52
CA PHE A 7 14.35 -13.73 -6.36
C PHE A 7 14.08 -15.20 -6.74
N VAL A 8 13.24 -15.43 -7.75
CA VAL A 8 12.95 -16.78 -8.28
C VAL A 8 13.80 -17.14 -9.51
N ASN A 9 14.88 -16.40 -9.76
CA ASN A 9 15.79 -16.59 -10.90
C ASN A 9 15.09 -16.58 -12.27
N LEU A 10 14.11 -15.67 -12.45
CA LEU A 10 13.42 -15.45 -13.72
C LEU A 10 13.74 -14.07 -14.29
N ALA A 11 13.79 -13.98 -15.63
CA ALA A 11 13.81 -12.71 -16.34
C ALA A 11 12.40 -12.16 -16.50
N VAL A 12 12.24 -10.84 -16.37
CA VAL A 12 10.94 -10.17 -16.61
C VAL A 12 10.78 -9.90 -18.10
N SER A 13 9.66 -10.30 -18.70
CA SER A 13 9.35 -9.97 -20.10
C SER A 13 8.79 -8.55 -20.22
N PRO A 14 8.98 -7.86 -21.38
CA PRO A 14 8.38 -6.56 -21.62
C PRO A 14 6.85 -6.53 -21.48
N GLU A 15 6.17 -7.61 -21.88
CA GLU A 15 4.71 -7.75 -21.77
C GLU A 15 4.28 -7.79 -20.30
N MET A 16 5.05 -8.45 -19.44
CA MET A 16 4.79 -8.50 -18.01
C MET A 16 5.00 -7.12 -17.35
N GLU A 17 6.04 -6.37 -17.75
CA GLU A 17 6.23 -4.99 -17.28
C GLU A 17 5.05 -4.10 -17.69
N LYS A 18 4.62 -4.20 -18.95
CA LYS A 18 3.46 -3.46 -19.47
C LYS A 18 2.17 -3.86 -18.76
N PHE A 19 1.95 -5.15 -18.53
CA PHE A 19 0.80 -5.65 -17.79
C PHE A 19 0.78 -5.09 -16.36
N ALA A 20 1.88 -5.18 -15.63
CA ALA A 20 1.97 -4.66 -14.26
C ALA A 20 1.70 -3.16 -14.23
N LEU A 21 2.31 -2.38 -15.13
CA LEU A 21 2.10 -0.94 -15.23
C LEU A 21 0.62 -0.60 -15.52
N ASN A 22 0.01 -1.30 -16.48
CA ASN A 22 -1.42 -1.11 -16.82
C ASN A 22 -2.32 -1.42 -15.63
N MET A 23 -2.02 -2.48 -14.87
CA MET A 23 -2.80 -2.89 -13.71
C MET A 23 -2.67 -1.92 -12.53
N THR A 24 -1.54 -1.20 -12.41
CA THR A 24 -1.29 -0.21 -11.34
C THR A 24 -1.60 1.24 -11.70
N SER A 25 -1.90 1.52 -12.97
CA SER A 25 -2.19 2.86 -13.51
C SER A 25 -3.66 3.00 -13.94
N GLY A 26 -4.55 2.20 -13.35
CA GLY A 26 -5.98 2.26 -13.64
C GLY A 26 -6.65 3.56 -13.17
N PRO A 27 -7.91 3.80 -13.56
CA PRO A 27 -8.61 5.07 -13.38
C PRO A 27 -8.99 5.40 -11.92
N GLY A 28 -8.80 4.48 -10.97
CA GLY A 28 -9.01 4.77 -9.54
C GLY A 28 -9.22 3.52 -8.68
N TYR A 29 -9.78 3.73 -7.49
CA TYR A 29 -10.20 2.67 -6.58
C TYR A 29 -11.57 2.10 -6.97
N SER A 30 -11.77 0.79 -6.84
CA SER A 30 -13.06 0.12 -7.08
C SER A 30 -13.67 -0.32 -5.75
N SER A 31 -14.98 -0.07 -5.59
CA SER A 31 -15.76 -0.50 -4.43
C SER A 31 -16.06 -2.00 -4.41
N LYS A 32 -15.73 -2.73 -5.49
CA LYS A 32 -15.90 -4.19 -5.58
C LYS A 32 -14.68 -4.90 -4.98
N PRO A 33 -14.80 -5.52 -3.80
CA PRO A 33 -13.71 -6.30 -3.22
C PRO A 33 -13.44 -7.53 -4.09
N PHE A 34 -12.18 -7.98 -4.11
CA PHE A 34 -11.72 -9.21 -4.81
C PHE A 34 -11.82 -9.22 -6.34
N VAL A 35 -12.31 -8.16 -6.99
CA VAL A 35 -12.28 -8.05 -8.46
C VAL A 35 -10.88 -7.63 -8.90
N VAL A 36 -10.24 -8.50 -9.70
CA VAL A 36 -8.98 -8.20 -10.37
C VAL A 36 -9.26 -7.25 -11.54
N SER A 37 -8.89 -5.99 -11.37
CA SER A 37 -9.02 -4.94 -12.37
C SER A 37 -7.84 -3.97 -12.24
N ALA A 38 -7.58 -3.19 -13.30
CA ALA A 38 -6.64 -2.09 -13.21
C ALA A 38 -7.10 -1.08 -12.16
N ARG A 39 -6.20 -0.65 -11.27
CA ARG A 39 -6.46 0.31 -10.18
C ARG A 39 -5.27 1.25 -10.05
N ASN A 40 -5.50 2.47 -9.59
CA ASN A 40 -4.40 3.37 -9.24
C ASN A 40 -3.72 2.88 -7.96
N ALA A 41 -2.47 2.43 -8.04
CA ALA A 41 -1.77 1.82 -6.91
C ALA A 41 -1.62 2.78 -5.72
N THR A 42 -1.31 4.06 -5.98
CA THR A 42 -1.16 5.07 -4.93
C THR A 42 -2.47 5.29 -4.19
N GLN A 43 -3.58 5.47 -4.91
CA GLN A 43 -4.90 5.64 -4.30
C GLN A 43 -5.34 4.38 -3.54
N ALA A 44 -5.08 3.18 -4.09
CA ALA A 44 -5.42 1.93 -3.44
C ALA A 44 -4.64 1.72 -2.13
N LEU A 45 -3.34 2.05 -2.12
CA LEU A 45 -2.48 1.98 -0.94
C LEU A 45 -2.97 2.94 0.17
N SER A 46 -3.43 4.13 -0.21
CA SER A 46 -3.84 5.17 0.74
C SER A 46 -5.34 5.17 1.08
N ALA A 47 -6.16 4.29 0.47
CA ALA A 47 -7.62 4.34 0.59
C ALA A 47 -8.13 4.27 2.05
N TRP A 48 -7.47 3.49 2.89
CA TRP A 48 -7.81 3.38 4.32
C TRP A 48 -7.66 4.71 5.07
N ARG A 49 -6.72 5.58 4.65
CA ARG A 49 -6.45 6.88 5.27
C ARG A 49 -7.64 7.83 5.14
N THR A 50 -8.42 7.70 4.06
CA THR A 50 -9.63 8.49 3.84
C THR A 50 -10.89 7.77 4.31
N ALA A 51 -10.92 6.43 4.25
CA ALA A 51 -12.09 5.63 4.61
C ALA A 51 -12.30 5.44 6.13
N LEU A 52 -11.23 5.44 6.92
CA LEU A 52 -11.30 5.24 8.37
C LEU A 52 -11.19 6.57 9.14
N SER A 53 -11.82 6.62 10.32
CA SER A 53 -11.62 7.71 11.27
C SER A 53 -10.25 7.58 11.96
N TYR A 54 -9.73 8.69 12.47
CA TYR A 54 -8.48 8.68 13.25
C TYR A 54 -8.57 7.71 14.44
N GLN A 55 -9.71 7.67 15.15
CA GLN A 55 -9.91 6.75 16.27
C GLN A 55 -9.87 5.27 15.86
N GLN A 56 -10.48 4.91 14.73
CA GLN A 56 -10.42 3.55 14.19
C GLN A 56 -8.99 3.17 13.83
N ILE A 57 -8.23 4.10 13.25
CA ILE A 57 -6.82 3.90 12.92
C ILE A 57 -5.99 3.69 14.19
N LYS A 58 -6.17 4.53 15.21
CA LYS A 58 -5.48 4.39 16.51
C LYS A 58 -5.74 3.05 17.16
N GLN A 59 -6.98 2.58 17.12
CA GLN A 59 -7.34 1.26 17.64
C GLN A 59 -6.52 0.16 16.94
N VAL A 60 -6.48 0.14 15.60
CA VAL A 60 -5.67 -0.82 14.85
C VAL A 60 -4.18 -0.71 15.19
N GLU A 61 -3.64 0.50 15.26
CA GLU A 61 -2.24 0.72 15.65
C GLU A 61 -1.90 0.19 17.03
N GLU A 62 -2.81 0.30 18.00
CA GLU A 62 -2.61 -0.18 19.37
C GLU A 62 -2.59 -1.71 19.41
N TYR A 63 -3.59 -2.35 18.80
CA TYR A 63 -3.71 -3.80 18.75
C TYR A 63 -2.59 -4.45 17.91
N CYS A 64 -2.19 -3.81 16.80
CA CYS A 64 -1.25 -4.38 15.83
C CYS A 64 0.14 -3.74 15.88
N HIS A 65 0.50 -3.03 16.96
CA HIS A 65 1.75 -2.25 17.00
C HIS A 65 3.00 -3.09 16.72
N GLN A 66 3.08 -4.31 17.24
CA GLN A 66 4.24 -5.20 17.05
C GLN A 66 4.42 -5.63 15.58
N PRO A 67 3.44 -6.27 14.92
CA PRO A 67 3.58 -6.64 13.52
C PRO A 67 3.74 -5.42 12.61
N MET A 68 3.06 -4.31 12.90
CA MET A 68 3.23 -3.07 12.16
C MET A 68 4.67 -2.56 12.22
N ALA A 69 5.28 -2.54 13.41
CA ALA A 69 6.66 -2.10 13.58
C ALA A 69 7.68 -3.01 12.85
N LEU A 70 7.44 -4.32 12.84
CA LEU A 70 8.25 -5.30 12.11
C LEU A 70 8.19 -5.06 10.59
N LEU A 71 6.99 -4.80 10.08
CA LEU A 71 6.73 -4.52 8.66
C LEU A 71 7.12 -3.08 8.23
N GLY A 72 7.58 -2.25 9.17
CA GLY A 72 8.04 -0.89 8.90
C GLY A 72 6.92 0.15 8.82
N TYR A 73 5.72 -0.13 9.30
CA TYR A 73 4.65 0.87 9.40
C TYR A 73 4.93 1.85 10.54
N GLU A 74 4.72 3.13 10.27
CA GLU A 74 4.79 4.21 11.25
C GLU A 74 3.40 4.54 11.79
N ARG A 75 3.35 4.89 13.07
CA ARG A 75 2.11 5.29 13.74
C ARG A 75 1.85 6.77 13.49
N VAL A 76 0.59 7.12 13.28
CA VAL A 76 0.17 8.52 13.14
C VAL A 76 -0.01 9.19 14.51
N GLY A 77 0.47 10.42 14.60
CA GLY A 77 0.36 11.31 15.74
C GLY A 77 -0.90 12.17 15.71
N SER A 78 -1.46 12.48 14.54
CA SER A 78 -2.64 13.34 14.44
C SER A 78 -3.58 13.00 13.28
N PRO A 79 -4.85 13.48 13.31
CA PRO A 79 -5.78 13.33 12.20
C PRO A 79 -5.27 13.96 10.89
N GLU A 80 -4.54 15.07 10.97
CA GLU A 80 -3.96 15.79 9.82
C GLU A 80 -2.88 14.94 9.16
N GLU A 81 -2.03 14.29 9.97
CA GLU A 81 -0.99 13.37 9.48
C GLU A 81 -1.61 12.17 8.75
N VAL A 82 -2.77 11.66 9.20
CA VAL A 82 -3.50 10.64 8.45
C VAL A 82 -3.90 11.14 7.06
N LYS A 83 -4.32 12.40 6.92
CA LYS A 83 -4.83 12.92 5.64
C LYS A 83 -3.72 13.45 4.71
N ASP A 84 -2.50 13.62 5.19
CA ASP A 84 -1.35 14.00 4.36
C ASP A 84 -0.85 12.85 3.47
N LEU A 85 -1.48 12.69 2.30
CA LEU A 85 -1.13 11.64 1.34
C LEU A 85 0.25 11.81 0.70
N SER A 86 0.90 12.96 0.86
CA SER A 86 2.28 13.17 0.38
C SER A 86 3.31 12.49 1.28
N ARG A 87 2.95 12.25 2.54
CA ARG A 87 3.79 11.59 3.52
C ARG A 87 3.64 10.06 3.47
N THR A 88 4.77 9.36 3.40
CA THR A 88 4.83 7.91 3.59
C THR A 88 4.69 7.56 5.07
N LEU A 89 3.88 6.52 5.36
CA LEU A 89 3.77 5.89 6.68
C LEU A 89 4.51 4.53 6.72
N LEU A 90 5.45 4.36 5.80
CA LEU A 90 6.31 3.20 5.67
C LEU A 90 7.77 3.65 5.69
N ARG A 91 8.55 3.06 6.58
CA ARG A 91 10.02 3.13 6.57
C ARG A 91 10.58 1.81 6.05
N LYS A 92 11.87 1.82 5.67
CA LYS A 92 12.58 0.59 5.29
C LYS A 92 12.45 -0.43 6.43
N PRO A 93 11.91 -1.65 6.18
CA PRO A 93 11.87 -2.70 7.19
C PRO A 93 13.27 -3.01 7.72
N ARG A 94 13.36 -3.44 8.97
CA ARG A 94 14.63 -3.79 9.63
C ARG A 94 15.12 -5.20 9.28
N LEU A 95 14.44 -5.88 8.35
CA LEU A 95 14.72 -7.23 7.87
C LEU A 95 15.51 -7.19 6.56
#